data_AF-A0A1V5F866-F1
#
_entry.id   AF-A0A1V5F866-F1
#
_cell.length_a   1.000
_cell.length_b   1.000
_cell.length_c   1.000
_cell.angle_alpha   90.00
_cell.angle_beta   90.00
_cell.angle_gamma   90.00
#
_symmetry.space_group_name_H-M   'P 1'
#
loop_
_entity.id
_entity.type
_entity.pdbx_description
1 polymer ?
#
loop_
_entity_poly.entity_id
_entity_poly.type
_entity_poly.pdbx_seq_one_letter_code
_entity_poly.pdbx_strand_id
1 'polypeptide(L)'
;MDEDPKFEADSIVFRFPPSAASSLESRISFFVGEFENRSHTLIKRTEYLDAANTVVSTEEAPLADGVLSFAALYWQPNGTSMYWVTEWDSAAALVDAEPYLPLPAAIWLGLAVYADDRPIETYVPGMPVRVEHLSTVVTIESTINDPRYRRW
;
A
#
# COMPACT_ATOMS: atom_id res chain seq x y z
N MET A 1 23.55 16.24 11.50
CA MET A 1 22.26 15.70 11.96
C MET A 1 21.66 15.10 10.74
N ASP A 2 21.64 13.78 10.69
CA ASP A 2 20.86 13.08 9.68
C ASP A 2 19.41 13.15 10.17
N GLU A 3 18.54 13.76 9.38
CA GLU A 3 17.10 13.61 9.58
C GLU A 3 16.74 12.23 9.04
N ASP A 4 16.57 11.26 9.94
CA ASP A 4 16.00 9.95 9.57
C ASP A 4 14.68 10.20 8.84
N PRO A 5 14.53 9.76 7.57
CA PRO A 5 13.36 10.10 6.78
C PRO A 5 12.16 9.32 7.32
N LYS A 6 11.33 10.01 8.12
CA LYS A 6 10.07 9.54 8.71
C LYS A 6 9.03 9.19 7.64
N PHE A 7 9.23 8.04 6.99
CA PHE A 7 8.27 7.39 6.12
C PHE A 7 7.22 6.64 6.94
N GLU A 8 6.33 7.40 7.60
CA GLU A 8 5.13 6.90 8.26
C GLU A 8 4.00 6.75 7.21
N ALA A 9 4.24 5.85 6.23
CA ALA A 9 3.27 5.47 5.22
C ALA A 9 2.36 4.35 5.75
N ASP A 10 1.69 4.62 6.88
CA ASP A 10 0.91 3.67 7.68
C ASP A 10 -0.24 2.99 6.92
N SER A 11 -0.61 3.48 5.73
CA SER A 11 -1.37 2.66 4.79
C SER A 11 -1.08 2.92 3.31
N ILE A 12 -1.16 1.84 2.51
CA ILE A 12 -1.48 1.93 1.08
C ILE A 12 -3.00 1.84 0.93
N VAL A 13 -3.58 2.57 -0.01
CA VAL A 13 -4.99 2.44 -0.41
C VAL A 13 -5.11 2.31 -1.93
N PHE A 14 -5.77 1.25 -2.39
CA PHE A 14 -6.18 1.03 -3.78
C PHE A 14 -7.70 1.13 -3.89
N ARG A 15 -8.21 1.69 -4.99
CA ARG A 15 -9.63 1.61 -5.38
C ARG A 15 -9.78 0.80 -6.66
N PHE A 16 -10.80 -0.04 -6.72
CA PHE A 16 -11.19 -0.83 -7.88
C PHE A 16 -12.66 -0.50 -8.22
N PRO A 17 -12.94 0.02 -9.43
CA PRO A 17 -14.30 0.34 -9.83
C PRO A 17 -15.18 -0.92 -9.95
N PRO A 18 -16.52 -0.76 -9.95
CA PRO A 18 -17.46 -1.85 -10.23
C PRO A 18 -17.09 -2.67 -11.47
N SER A 19 -17.35 -3.97 -11.41
CA SER A 19 -17.02 -4.94 -12.45
C SER A 19 -18.27 -5.61 -13.02
N ALA A 20 -18.13 -6.35 -14.13
CA ALA A 20 -19.24 -7.14 -14.68
C ALA A 20 -19.80 -8.21 -13.71
N ALA A 21 -19.09 -8.51 -12.61
CA ALA A 21 -19.52 -9.45 -11.56
C ALA A 21 -19.98 -8.78 -10.26
N SER A 22 -19.81 -7.47 -10.09
CA SER A 22 -20.23 -6.73 -8.88
C SER A 22 -20.47 -5.25 -9.17
N SER A 23 -21.63 -4.74 -8.77
CA SER A 23 -22.00 -3.32 -8.87
C SER A 23 -21.37 -2.42 -7.80
N LEU A 24 -20.54 -2.97 -6.90
CA LEU A 24 -19.88 -2.25 -5.82
C LEU A 24 -18.46 -1.85 -6.24
N GLU A 25 -18.04 -0.64 -5.86
CA GLU A 25 -16.61 -0.30 -5.81
C GLU A 25 -15.97 -1.10 -4.67
N SER A 26 -14.68 -1.40 -4.74
CA SER A 26 -13.94 -1.89 -3.58
C SER A 26 -12.66 -1.09 -3.34
N ARG A 27 -12.40 -0.81 -2.06
CA ARG A 27 -11.20 -0.14 -1.58
C ARG A 27 -10.39 -1.11 -0.76
N ILE A 28 -9.20 -1.46 -1.23
CA ILE A 28 -8.27 -2.30 -0.48
C ILE A 28 -7.26 -1.40 0.23
N SER A 29 -7.15 -1.50 1.55
CA SER A 29 -6.06 -0.89 2.31
C SER A 29 -5.17 -1.92 2.99
N PHE A 30 -3.91 -1.56 3.17
CA PHE A 30 -2.89 -2.36 3.85
C PHE A 30 -2.29 -1.51 4.96
N PHE A 31 -2.33 -1.94 6.22
CA PHE A 31 -1.85 -1.18 7.37
C PHE A 31 -1.31 -2.11 8.48
N VAL A 32 -0.53 -1.57 9.41
CA VAL A 32 -0.08 -2.30 10.61
C VAL A 32 -1.05 -2.02 11.76
N GLY A 33 -1.48 -3.05 12.49
CA GLY A 33 -2.45 -2.92 13.58
C GLY A 33 -2.55 -4.15 14.48
N GLU A 34 -3.72 -4.30 15.11
CA GLU A 34 -4.07 -5.46 15.93
C GLU A 34 -5.13 -6.31 15.21
N PHE A 35 -4.94 -7.63 15.16
CA PHE A 35 -5.91 -8.57 14.58
C PHE A 35 -6.11 -9.78 15.49
N GLU A 36 -7.34 -10.05 15.95
CA GLU A 36 -7.66 -11.17 16.86
C GLU A 36 -6.80 -11.21 18.15
N ASN A 37 -6.53 -10.05 18.77
CA ASN A 37 -5.62 -9.88 19.91
C ASN A 37 -4.11 -10.10 19.59
N ARG A 38 -3.72 -10.17 18.31
CA ARG A 38 -2.31 -10.13 17.87
C ARG A 38 -1.95 -8.70 17.46
N SER A 39 -1.10 -8.06 18.25
CA SER A 39 -0.49 -6.77 17.90
C SER A 39 0.57 -6.94 16.81
N HIS A 40 0.92 -5.85 16.12
CA HIS A 40 1.95 -5.83 15.07
C HIS A 40 1.63 -6.76 13.88
N THR A 41 0.36 -6.90 13.54
CA THR A 41 -0.08 -7.63 12.34
C THR A 41 -0.23 -6.66 11.17
N LEU A 42 0.35 -6.99 10.02
CA LEU A 42 0.03 -6.37 8.74
C LEU A 42 -1.33 -6.89 8.27
N ILE A 43 -2.32 -6.00 8.21
CA ILE A 43 -3.71 -6.31 7.89
C ILE A 43 -4.03 -5.80 6.49
N LYS A 44 -4.67 -6.64 5.67
CA LYS A 44 -5.40 -6.22 4.48
C LYS A 44 -6.86 -6.00 4.85
N ARG A 45 -7.37 -4.79 4.70
CA ARG A 45 -8.81 -4.48 4.72
C ARG A 45 -9.33 -4.34 3.29
N THR A 46 -10.54 -4.82 3.04
CA THR A 46 -11.30 -4.60 1.80
C THR A 46 -12.66 -4.01 2.18
N GLU A 47 -12.84 -2.72 1.95
CA GLU A 47 -14.13 -2.03 2.09
C GLU A 47 -14.87 -2.11 0.76
N TYR A 48 -16.12 -2.56 0.75
CA TYR A 48 -16.99 -2.53 -0.43
C TYR A 48 -17.92 -1.34 -0.32
N LEU A 49 -18.09 -0.58 -1.41
CA LEU A 49 -18.81 0.68 -1.41
C LEU A 49 -19.92 0.70 -2.46
N ASP A 50 -21.04 1.34 -2.10
CA ASP A 50 -22.16 1.57 -3.00
C ASP A 50 -21.91 2.74 -3.96
N ALA A 51 -22.89 3.02 -4.84
CA ALA A 51 -22.84 4.13 -5.78
C ALA A 51 -22.88 5.53 -5.12
N ALA A 52 -23.05 5.62 -3.80
CA ALA A 52 -22.90 6.84 -3.00
C ALA A 52 -21.54 6.90 -2.26
N ASN A 53 -20.61 5.98 -2.55
CA ASN A 53 -19.32 5.82 -1.86
C ASN A 53 -19.49 5.59 -0.34
N THR A 54 -20.61 4.97 0.07
CA THR A 54 -20.86 4.50 1.43
C THR A 54 -20.37 3.07 1.58
N VAL A 55 -19.62 2.76 2.64
CA VAL A 55 -19.16 1.39 2.92
C VAL A 55 -20.35 0.51 3.31
N VAL A 56 -20.61 -0.54 2.54
CA VAL A 56 -21.70 -1.51 2.77
C VAL A 56 -21.24 -2.80 3.45
N SER A 57 -19.96 -3.17 3.29
CA SER A 57 -19.33 -4.26 4.02
C SER A 57 -17.81 -4.06 4.09
N THR A 58 -17.19 -4.68 5.09
CA THR A 58 -15.74 -4.66 5.29
C THR A 58 -15.26 -6.07 5.57
N GLU A 59 -14.23 -6.52 4.85
CA GLU A 59 -13.52 -7.77 5.09
C GLU A 59 -12.09 -7.46 5.53
N GLU A 60 -11.56 -8.17 6.52
CA GLU A 60 -10.18 -8.03 6.97
C GLU A 60 -9.46 -9.39 6.99
N ALA A 61 -8.18 -9.38 6.62
CA ALA A 61 -7.34 -10.57 6.62
C ALA A 61 -5.92 -10.24 7.10
N PRO A 62 -5.33 -11.06 8.00
CA PRO A 62 -3.95 -10.91 8.43
C PRO A 62 -3.01 -11.43 7.34
N LEU A 63 -1.91 -10.71 7.07
CA LEU A 63 -0.91 -11.08 6.05
C LEU A 63 0.40 -11.56 6.67
N ALA A 64 0.86 -10.90 7.73
CA ALA A 64 2.10 -11.21 8.45
C ALA A 64 2.00 -10.65 9.88
N ASP A 65 2.54 -11.39 10.85
CA ASP A 65 2.65 -10.95 12.25
C ASP A 65 4.08 -10.45 12.55
N GLY A 66 4.24 -9.64 13.59
CA GLY A 66 5.54 -9.06 13.98
C GLY A 66 6.02 -7.90 13.10
N VAL A 67 5.14 -7.29 12.31
CA VAL A 67 5.47 -6.13 11.46
C VAL A 67 5.50 -4.85 12.29
N LEU A 68 6.64 -4.16 12.27
CA LEU A 68 6.90 -2.93 13.03
C LEU A 68 6.53 -1.68 12.23
N SER A 69 6.81 -1.69 10.94
CA SER A 69 6.35 -0.66 10.00
C SER A 69 6.21 -1.22 8.59
N PHE A 70 5.37 -0.53 7.81
CA PHE A 70 5.13 -0.78 6.40
C PHE A 70 5.33 0.53 5.65
N ALA A 71 5.91 0.47 4.45
CA ALA A 71 6.17 1.63 3.63
C ALA A 71 5.98 1.34 2.15
N ALA A 72 5.62 2.37 1.39
CA ALA A 72 5.34 2.28 -0.03
C ALA A 72 5.89 3.48 -0.79
N LEU A 73 6.32 3.25 -2.03
CA LEU A 73 6.62 4.29 -3.01
C LEU A 73 6.06 3.87 -4.36
N TYR A 74 5.53 4.82 -5.12
CA TYR A 74 4.89 4.58 -6.41
C TYR A 74 5.74 5.20 -7.53
N TRP A 75 6.02 4.45 -8.61
CA TRP A 75 6.83 4.95 -9.72
C TRP A 75 5.96 5.72 -10.71
N GLN A 76 6.25 7.00 -10.92
CA GLN A 76 5.56 7.86 -11.88
C GLN A 76 6.24 7.80 -13.26
N PRO A 77 5.69 7.07 -14.26
CA PRO A 77 6.34 6.94 -15.58
C PRO A 77 6.20 8.21 -16.44
N ASN A 78 5.17 9.02 -16.19
CA ASN A 78 4.72 10.12 -17.07
C ASN A 78 5.01 11.52 -16.47
N GLY A 79 5.91 11.62 -15.49
CA GLY A 79 6.37 12.92 -14.98
C GLY A 79 7.36 13.61 -15.95
N THR A 80 7.61 14.91 -15.75
CA THR A 80 8.69 15.64 -16.46
C THR A 80 10.09 15.09 -16.11
N SER A 81 10.21 14.44 -14.95
CA SER A 81 11.22 13.43 -14.64
C SER A 81 10.49 12.14 -14.22
N MET A 82 11.16 11.00 -14.35
CA MET A 82 10.70 9.75 -13.72
C MET A 82 11.26 9.69 -12.29
N TYR A 83 10.40 9.44 -11.30
CA TYR A 83 10.81 9.31 -9.90
C TYR A 83 9.78 8.52 -9.08
N TRP A 84 10.18 8.18 -7.86
CA TRP A 84 9.32 7.60 -6.83
C TRP A 84 8.56 8.70 -6.10
N VAL A 85 7.23 8.61 -6.05
CA VAL A 85 6.36 9.45 -5.22
C VAL A 85 5.90 8.70 -3.97
N THR A 86 5.60 9.45 -2.90
CA THR A 86 5.17 8.94 -1.60
C THR A 86 3.67 8.66 -1.53
N GLU A 87 2.90 9.25 -2.44
CA GLU A 87 1.45 9.19 -2.53
C GLU A 87 1.04 8.98 -3.99
N TRP A 88 -0.10 8.33 -4.22
CA TRP A 88 -0.68 8.17 -5.56
C TRP A 88 -2.20 8.25 -5.51
N ASP A 89 -2.78 9.30 -6.10
CA ASP A 89 -4.23 9.40 -6.27
C ASP A 89 -4.63 9.00 -7.69
N SER A 90 -5.42 7.93 -7.80
CA SER A 90 -6.01 7.46 -9.07
C SER A 90 -7.36 8.11 -9.38
N ALA A 91 -7.96 8.85 -8.44
CA ALA A 91 -9.18 9.63 -8.63
C ALA A 91 -8.90 11.08 -9.08
N ALA A 92 -7.64 11.52 -9.09
CA ALA A 92 -7.21 12.79 -9.65
C ALA A 92 -7.58 12.87 -11.14
N ALA A 93 -8.65 13.60 -11.46
CA ALA A 93 -9.20 13.68 -12.80
C ALA A 93 -8.20 14.33 -13.78
N LEU A 94 -7.60 13.51 -14.64
CA LEU A 94 -6.91 14.00 -15.83
C LEU A 94 -7.96 14.71 -16.70
N VAL A 95 -7.75 16.02 -16.90
CA VAL A 95 -8.72 16.92 -17.54
C VAL A 95 -8.96 16.57 -19.02
N ASP A 96 -7.97 15.95 -19.66
CA ASP A 96 -8.04 15.42 -21.01
C ASP A 96 -8.21 13.89 -21.00
N ALA A 97 -9.17 13.40 -21.80
CA ALA A 97 -9.70 12.05 -21.66
C ALA A 97 -8.86 10.97 -22.37
N GLU A 98 -8.15 10.15 -21.61
CA GLU A 98 -7.92 8.75 -21.96
C GLU A 98 -8.81 7.83 -21.11
N PRO A 99 -9.33 6.68 -21.62
CA PRO A 99 -10.32 5.84 -20.91
C PRO A 99 -9.84 5.06 -19.66
N TYR A 100 -8.91 5.60 -18.86
CA TYR A 100 -8.20 4.85 -17.83
C TYR A 100 -7.96 5.64 -16.54
N LEU A 101 -7.92 4.91 -15.43
CA LEU A 101 -7.34 5.37 -14.17
C LEU A 101 -5.81 5.43 -14.32
N PRO A 102 -5.14 6.51 -13.93
CA PRO A 102 -3.68 6.55 -13.89
C PRO A 102 -3.18 5.58 -12.82
N LEU A 103 -2.34 4.62 -13.22
CA LEU A 103 -1.66 3.68 -12.33
C LEU A 103 -0.15 3.92 -12.37
N PRO A 104 0.57 3.68 -11.25
CA PRO A 104 2.03 3.68 -11.29
C PRO A 104 2.52 2.48 -12.13
N ALA A 105 3.71 2.58 -12.71
CA ALA A 105 4.26 1.45 -13.47
C ALA A 105 4.86 0.37 -12.55
N ALA A 106 5.28 0.77 -11.34
CA ALA A 106 5.77 -0.12 -10.30
C ALA A 106 5.49 0.46 -8.91
N ILE A 107 5.45 -0.40 -7.90
CA ILE A 107 5.35 -0.03 -6.49
C ILE A 107 6.52 -0.68 -5.76
N TRP A 108 7.34 0.12 -5.09
CA TRP A 108 8.28 -0.38 -4.09
C TRP A 108 7.54 -0.55 -2.77
N LEU A 109 7.78 -1.69 -2.12
CA LEU A 109 7.19 -2.06 -0.83
C LEU A 109 8.33 -2.33 0.15
N GLY A 110 8.26 -1.74 1.33
CA GLY A 110 9.18 -1.96 2.44
C GLY A 110 8.46 -2.44 3.70
N LEU A 111 9.09 -3.37 4.43
CA LEU A 111 8.64 -3.88 5.72
C LEU A 111 9.82 -3.88 6.70
N ALA A 112 9.58 -3.37 7.90
CA ALA A 112 10.43 -3.64 9.06
C ALA A 112 9.74 -4.72 9.90
N VAL A 113 10.42 -5.86 10.13
CA VAL A 113 9.87 -7.02 10.82
C VAL A 113 10.69 -7.30 12.08
N TYR A 114 10.00 -7.63 13.17
CA TYR A 114 10.59 -7.99 14.44
C TYR A 114 11.37 -9.31 14.33
N ALA A 115 12.63 -9.31 14.75
CA ALA A 115 13.57 -10.40 14.52
C ALA A 115 14.42 -10.74 15.76
N ASP A 116 13.80 -10.72 16.95
CA ASP A 116 14.43 -11.16 18.20
C ASP A 116 13.65 -12.30 18.90
N ASP A 117 14.28 -12.93 19.88
CA ASP A 117 13.75 -14.08 20.63
C ASP A 117 12.79 -13.73 21.79
N ARG A 118 12.86 -12.49 22.28
CA ARG A 118 12.01 -11.95 23.35
C ARG A 118 10.63 -11.51 22.82
N PRO A 119 9.58 -11.43 23.65
CA PRO A 119 8.34 -10.73 23.27
C PRO A 119 8.56 -9.21 23.17
N ILE A 120 7.94 -8.55 22.19
CA ILE A 120 8.14 -7.12 21.92
C ILE A 120 7.65 -6.21 23.06
N GLU A 121 6.69 -6.68 23.83
CA GLU A 121 6.11 -6.02 25.00
C GLU A 121 7.10 -5.92 26.17
N THR A 122 8.25 -6.61 26.10
CA THR A 122 9.30 -6.58 27.13
C THR A 122 10.35 -5.48 26.95
N TYR A 123 10.27 -4.70 25.86
CA TYR A 123 11.25 -3.66 25.54
C TYR A 123 10.86 -2.31 26.14
N VAL A 124 11.85 -1.60 26.66
CA VAL A 124 11.71 -0.20 27.11
C VAL A 124 12.58 0.73 26.24
N PRO A 125 12.23 2.03 26.13
CA PRO A 125 13.01 2.98 25.35
C PRO A 125 14.51 2.96 25.68
N GLY A 126 15.35 2.86 24.65
CA GLY A 126 16.80 2.71 24.76
C GLY A 126 17.31 1.27 24.73
N MET A 127 16.44 0.25 24.79
CA MET A 127 16.84 -1.13 24.48
C MET A 127 16.97 -1.34 22.95
N PRO A 128 18.05 -1.97 22.46
CA PRO A 128 18.16 -2.33 21.05
C PRO A 128 17.18 -3.48 20.72
N VAL A 129 16.31 -3.22 19.75
CA VAL A 129 15.41 -4.21 19.12
C VAL A 129 16.12 -4.80 17.90
N ARG A 130 16.05 -6.11 17.68
CA ARG A 130 16.46 -6.71 16.40
C ARG A 130 15.33 -6.58 15.38
N VAL A 131 15.68 -6.05 14.21
CA VAL A 131 14.76 -5.78 13.11
C VAL A 131 15.37 -6.31 11.82
N GLU A 132 14.60 -7.06 11.04
CA GLU A 132 14.92 -7.38 9.66
C GLU A 132 14.16 -6.46 8.70
N HIS A 133 14.86 -5.96 7.69
CA HIS A 133 14.28 -5.09 6.66
C HIS A 133 14.10 -5.87 5.37
N LEU A 134 12.85 -6.08 4.97
CA LEU A 134 12.48 -6.71 3.72
C LEU A 134 11.98 -5.62 2.77
N SER A 135 12.40 -5.67 1.50
CA SER A 135 11.81 -4.81 0.48
C SER A 135 11.78 -5.49 -0.89
N THR A 136 10.86 -5.04 -1.73
CA THR A 136 10.66 -5.57 -3.09
C THR A 136 10.08 -4.49 -4.00
N VAL A 137 10.15 -4.70 -5.31
CA VAL A 137 9.47 -3.87 -6.31
C VAL A 137 8.50 -4.75 -7.09
N VAL A 138 7.21 -4.40 -7.02
CA VAL A 138 6.14 -5.06 -7.77
C VAL A 138 5.81 -4.20 -8.99
N THR A 139 6.07 -4.74 -10.18
CA THR A 139 5.77 -4.06 -11.44
C THR A 139 4.32 -4.33 -11.85
N ILE A 140 3.57 -3.30 -12.26
CA ILE A 140 2.15 -3.43 -12.61
C ILE A 140 2.03 -3.78 -14.10
N GLU A 141 1.87 -5.06 -14.42
CA GLU A 141 1.86 -5.53 -15.81
C GLU A 141 0.69 -5.02 -16.66
N SER A 142 -0.44 -4.62 -16.06
CA SER A 142 -1.51 -3.91 -16.77
C SER A 142 -1.08 -2.52 -17.28
N THR A 143 -0.04 -1.94 -16.68
CA THR A 143 0.65 -0.71 -17.14
C THR A 143 1.74 -1.00 -18.18
N ILE A 144 2.09 -2.27 -18.43
CA ILE A 144 3.14 -2.66 -19.42
C ILE A 144 2.53 -3.26 -20.69
N ASN A 145 1.55 -4.15 -20.53
CA ASN A 145 0.98 -4.90 -21.64
C ASN A 145 -0.14 -4.14 -22.38
N ASP A 146 -0.74 -3.11 -21.78
CA ASP A 146 -1.78 -2.31 -22.43
C ASP A 146 -1.21 -1.35 -23.49
N PRO A 147 -1.84 -1.20 -24.67
CA PRO A 147 -1.30 -0.45 -25.80
C PRO A 147 -1.28 1.09 -25.65
N ARG A 148 -1.89 1.67 -24.61
CA ARG A 148 -1.75 3.12 -24.32
C ARG A 148 -0.39 3.44 -23.70
N TYR A 149 0.02 2.63 -22.73
CA TYR A 149 1.26 2.85 -22.01
C TYR A 149 2.44 2.57 -22.93
N ARG A 150 3.37 3.52 -22.98
CA ARG A 150 4.51 3.46 -23.90
C ARG A 150 5.46 2.34 -23.47
N ARG A 151 5.47 1.25 -24.23
CA ARG A 151 6.46 0.17 -24.09
C ARG A 151 7.86 0.74 -24.38
N TRP A 152 8.84 0.30 -23.58
CA TRP A 152 10.26 0.62 -23.68
C TRP A 152 11.04 -0.60 -24.17
#